data_AF-A0A7S1WLL3-F1
#
_entry.id   AF-A0A7S1WLL3-F1
#
_cell.length_a   1.000
_cell.length_b   1.000
_cell.length_c   1.000
_cell.angle_alpha   90.00
_cell.angle_beta   90.00
_cell.angle_gamma   90.00
#
_symmetry.space_group_name_H-M   'P 1'
#
loop_
_entity.id
_entity.type
_entity.pdbx_description
1 polymer ?
#
loop_
_entity_poly.entity_id
_entity_poly.type
_entity_poly.pdbx_seq_one_letter_code
_entity_poly.pdbx_strand_id
1 'polypeptide(L)'
;SDWQHLSPAELLVVDEAAAIPLPTVKKLLGPYLVLLSSTVNGYEGTGRALSLKLIEDLRQGKSLGRSGYSRTLKELTLDEPIRYAPGDAVEAWLNRLLCLDATQVPPMRLPSLPMPSECGLFLVNRDALFSHHAASERFLFKMMSLF
;
A
#
# COMPACT_ATOMS: atom_id res chain seq x y z
N SER A 1 -28.88 -5.59 -1.43
CA SER A 1 -27.56 -5.17 -1.94
C SER A 1 -26.69 -6.39 -2.11
N ASP A 2 -25.89 -6.44 -3.17
CA ASP A 2 -25.44 -7.68 -3.82
C ASP A 2 -24.67 -8.67 -2.92
N TRP A 3 -24.06 -8.19 -1.84
CA TRP A 3 -23.38 -9.03 -0.84
C TRP A 3 -24.30 -10.01 -0.07
N GLN A 4 -25.61 -9.78 -0.04
CA GLN A 4 -26.56 -10.71 0.58
C GLN A 4 -26.70 -12.03 -0.21
N HIS A 5 -26.37 -12.02 -1.50
CA HIS A 5 -26.38 -13.22 -2.34
C HIS A 5 -25.11 -14.08 -2.18
N LEU A 6 -24.11 -13.61 -1.42
CA LEU A 6 -22.83 -14.32 -1.20
C LEU A 6 -22.90 -15.34 -0.05
N SER A 7 -23.99 -15.37 0.72
CA SER A 7 -24.15 -16.29 1.85
C SER A 7 -24.04 -17.79 1.50
N PRO A 8 -24.41 -18.27 0.29
CA PRO A 8 -24.22 -19.67 -0.10
C PRO A 8 -22.83 -19.97 -0.67
N ALA A 9 -21.98 -18.95 -0.90
CA ALA A 9 -20.69 -19.16 -1.56
C ALA A 9 -19.65 -19.75 -0.58
N GLU A 10 -18.88 -20.73 -1.04
CA GLU A 10 -17.77 -21.33 -0.28
C GLU A 10 -16.43 -20.61 -0.52
N LEU A 11 -16.32 -19.88 -1.64
CA LEU A 11 -15.14 -19.13 -2.06
C LEU A 11 -15.55 -17.77 -2.65
N LEU A 12 -14.92 -16.71 -2.18
CA LEU A 12 -14.98 -15.37 -2.76
C LEU A 12 -13.59 -14.96 -3.26
N VAL A 13 -13.50 -14.52 -4.51
CA VAL A 13 -12.29 -13.94 -5.09
C VAL A 13 -12.57 -12.47 -5.41
N VAL A 14 -11.72 -11.58 -4.91
CA VAL A 14 -11.82 -10.14 -5.13
C VAL A 14 -10.53 -9.68 -5.80
N ASP A 15 -10.67 -9.19 -7.03
CA ASP A 15 -9.56 -8.58 -7.76
C ASP A 15 -9.47 -7.08 -7.48
N GLU A 16 -8.24 -6.57 -7.49
CA GLU A 16 -7.84 -5.22 -7.08
C GLU A 16 -8.58 -4.71 -5.82
N ALA A 17 -8.47 -5.48 -4.75
CA ALA A 17 -9.18 -5.23 -3.50
C ALA A 17 -8.83 -3.88 -2.86
N ALA A 18 -7.71 -3.24 -3.20
CA ALA A 18 -7.33 -1.94 -2.67
C ALA A 18 -8.06 -0.76 -3.30
N ALA A 19 -8.63 -0.94 -4.50
CA ALA A 19 -9.53 0.04 -5.09
C ALA A 19 -10.89 0.09 -4.37
N ILE A 20 -11.20 -0.91 -3.54
CA ILE A 20 -12.47 -1.00 -2.81
C ILE A 20 -12.32 -0.32 -1.44
N PRO A 21 -13.27 0.53 -1.03
CA PRO A 21 -13.27 1.12 0.30
C PRO A 21 -13.17 0.06 1.41
N LEU A 22 -12.24 0.26 2.34
CA LEU A 22 -11.94 -0.69 3.42
C LEU A 22 -13.19 -1.20 4.19
N PRO A 23 -14.20 -0.36 4.55
CA PRO A 23 -15.41 -0.85 5.20
C PRO A 23 -16.21 -1.85 4.36
N THR A 24 -16.16 -1.74 3.03
CA THR A 24 -16.82 -2.67 2.10
C THR A 24 -16.05 -3.98 2.03
N VAL A 25 -14.72 -3.93 1.89
CA VAL A 25 -13.87 -5.14 1.92
C VAL A 25 -14.10 -5.93 3.21
N LYS A 26 -14.14 -5.24 4.37
CA LYS A 26 -14.43 -5.89 5.67
C LYS A 26 -15.80 -6.59 5.70
N LYS A 27 -16.81 -6.06 5.02
CA LYS A 27 -18.14 -6.71 4.90
C LYS A 27 -18.13 -7.92 3.98
N LEU A 28 -17.23 -7.96 3.00
CA LEU A 28 -17.03 -9.10 2.10
C LEU A 28 -16.28 -10.26 2.77
N LEU A 29 -15.66 -10.04 3.93
CA LEU A 29 -15.03 -11.10 4.73
C LEU A 29 -16.08 -11.94 5.48
N GLY A 30 -16.88 -12.70 4.74
CA GLY A 30 -17.87 -13.66 5.24
C GLY A 30 -17.26 -15.00 5.68
N PRO A 31 -18.03 -15.95 6.24
CA PRO A 31 -17.53 -17.19 6.88
C PRO A 31 -16.91 -18.21 5.91
N TYR A 32 -16.69 -17.83 4.65
CA TYR A 32 -16.12 -18.63 3.57
C TYR A 32 -14.64 -18.28 3.34
N LEU A 33 -13.99 -19.03 2.43
CA LEU A 33 -12.64 -18.73 1.97
C LEU A 33 -12.66 -17.45 1.13
N VAL A 34 -11.73 -16.53 1.39
CA VAL A 34 -11.61 -15.27 0.64
C VAL A 34 -10.20 -15.15 0.08
N LEU A 35 -10.10 -14.92 -1.23
CA LEU A 35 -8.88 -14.57 -1.93
C LEU A 35 -8.97 -13.09 -2.34
N LEU A 36 -7.95 -12.32 -1.95
CA LEU A 36 -7.82 -10.90 -2.31
C LEU A 36 -6.54 -10.74 -3.13
N SER A 37 -6.64 -10.17 -4.33
CA SER A 37 -5.48 -9.67 -5.09
C SER A 37 -5.47 -8.15 -5.07
N SER A 38 -4.27 -7.56 -5.09
CA SER A 38 -4.07 -6.12 -5.22
C SER A 38 -2.63 -5.83 -5.66
N THR A 39 -2.44 -4.66 -6.26
CA THR A 39 -1.14 -4.14 -6.69
C THR A 39 -0.57 -3.16 -5.66
N VAL A 40 0.69 -3.37 -5.25
CA VAL A 40 1.37 -2.54 -4.23
C VAL A 40 2.32 -1.52 -4.86
N ASN A 41 3.11 -1.95 -5.84
CA ASN A 41 4.09 -1.12 -6.54
C ASN A 41 3.63 -0.95 -8.00
N GLY A 42 3.36 0.27 -8.43
CA GLY A 42 2.92 0.55 -9.80
C GLY A 42 2.10 1.82 -9.92
N TYR A 43 1.77 2.18 -11.16
CA TYR A 43 1.02 3.41 -11.48
C TYR A 43 -0.42 3.42 -10.90
N GLU A 44 -0.99 2.24 -10.63
CA GLU A 44 -2.30 2.03 -9.98
C GLU A 44 -2.19 1.64 -8.50
N GLY A 45 -0.96 1.60 -7.94
CA GLY A 45 -0.62 1.02 -6.65
C GLY A 45 -1.23 1.75 -5.45
N THR A 46 -2.53 1.58 -5.24
CA THR A 46 -3.29 2.00 -4.05
C THR A 46 -3.27 0.93 -2.95
N GLY A 47 -2.68 -0.24 -3.23
CA GLY A 47 -2.54 -1.43 -2.38
C GLY A 47 -1.94 -1.19 -1.00
N ARG A 48 -1.16 -0.12 -0.82
CA ARG A 48 -0.45 0.17 0.42
C ARG A 48 -1.39 0.44 1.59
N ALA A 49 -2.44 1.23 1.39
CA ALA A 49 -3.38 1.56 2.46
C ALA A 49 -4.20 0.34 2.90
N LEU A 50 -4.60 -0.50 1.94
CA LEU A 50 -5.25 -1.78 2.20
C LEU A 50 -4.30 -2.71 2.96
N SER A 51 -3.08 -2.91 2.45
CA SER A 51 -2.09 -3.80 3.05
C SER A 51 -1.76 -3.37 4.48
N LEU A 52 -1.50 -2.08 4.72
CA LEU A 52 -1.17 -1.60 6.06
C LEU A 52 -2.32 -1.75 7.04
N LYS A 53 -3.56 -1.39 6.67
CA LYS A 53 -4.66 -1.40 7.66
C LYS A 53 -5.37 -2.74 7.76
N LEU A 54 -5.69 -3.38 6.63
CA LEU A 54 -6.45 -4.63 6.62
C LEU A 54 -5.59 -5.80 7.08
N ILE A 55 -4.39 -5.94 6.53
CA ILE A 55 -3.50 -7.06 6.86
C ILE A 55 -3.01 -6.91 8.30
N GLU A 56 -2.70 -5.70 8.77
CA GLU A 56 -2.33 -5.49 10.18
C GLU A 56 -3.49 -5.82 11.13
N ASP A 57 -4.72 -5.41 10.83
CA ASP A 57 -5.90 -5.81 11.62
C ASP A 57 -6.06 -7.35 11.64
N LEU A 58 -5.85 -8.02 10.50
CA LEU A 58 -5.89 -9.50 10.39
C LEU A 58 -4.76 -10.17 11.18
N ARG A 59 -3.52 -9.65 11.11
CA ARG A 59 -2.35 -10.16 11.86
C ARG A 59 -2.52 -10.01 13.36
N GLN A 60 -3.12 -8.92 13.81
CA GLN A 60 -3.41 -8.66 15.22
C GLN A 60 -4.60 -9.49 15.74
N GLY A 61 -5.20 -10.35 14.91
CA GLY A 61 -6.33 -11.19 15.29
C GLY A 61 -7.57 -10.39 15.63
N LYS A 62 -7.67 -9.12 15.20
CA LYS A 62 -8.89 -8.34 15.40
C LYS A 62 -9.98 -9.01 14.58
N SER A 63 -11.07 -9.37 15.25
CA SER A 63 -12.23 -9.97 14.60
C SER A 63 -12.81 -8.98 13.59
N LEU A 64 -12.47 -9.18 12.31
CA LEU A 64 -12.88 -8.31 11.20
C LEU A 64 -14.31 -8.55 10.71
N GLY A 65 -15.11 -9.24 11.52
CA GLY A 65 -16.52 -9.48 11.26
C GLY A 65 -17.24 -10.00 12.51
N ARG A 66 -18.57 -10.14 12.41
CA ARG A 66 -19.45 -10.68 13.46
C ARG A 66 -19.32 -12.19 13.66
N SER A 67 -18.38 -12.83 12.98
CA SER A 67 -18.25 -14.27 12.91
C SER A 67 -17.14 -14.72 13.85
N GLY A 68 -17.49 -15.43 14.94
CA GLY A 68 -16.56 -16.00 15.92
C GLY A 68 -15.65 -17.13 15.39
N TYR A 69 -15.37 -17.15 14.09
CA TYR A 69 -14.46 -18.10 13.46
C TYR A 69 -13.05 -17.54 13.45
N SER A 70 -12.08 -18.35 13.88
CA SER A 70 -10.67 -18.04 13.74
C SER A 70 -10.28 -18.09 12.27
N ARG A 71 -9.79 -16.97 11.72
CA ARG A 71 -9.31 -16.88 10.34
C ARG A 71 -7.80 -17.00 10.31
N THR A 72 -7.27 -17.82 9.41
CA THR A 72 -5.85 -17.87 9.11
C THR A 72 -5.56 -16.96 7.92
N LEU A 73 -4.74 -15.94 8.13
CA LEU A 73 -4.20 -15.11 7.06
C LEU A 73 -2.99 -15.79 6.44
N LYS A 74 -2.96 -15.88 5.11
CA LYS A 74 -1.78 -16.27 4.34
C LYS A 74 -1.51 -15.19 3.29
N GLU A 75 -0.31 -14.64 3.34
CA GLU A 75 0.15 -13.61 2.41
C GLU A 75 1.04 -14.26 1.35
N LEU A 76 0.84 -13.86 0.09
CA LEU A 76 1.63 -14.27 -1.05
C LEU A 76 1.95 -13.04 -1.88
N THR A 77 3.20 -12.92 -2.32
CA THR A 77 3.67 -11.80 -3.14
C THR A 77 4.18 -12.36 -4.47
N LEU A 78 3.84 -11.67 -5.56
CA LEU A 78 4.29 -11.98 -6.91
C LEU A 78 5.23 -10.86 -7.36
N ASP A 79 6.53 -11.13 -7.36
CA ASP A 79 7.56 -10.13 -7.70
C ASP A 79 8.23 -10.40 -9.06
N GLU A 80 8.13 -11.63 -9.59
CA GLU A 80 8.77 -11.99 -10.85
C GLU A 80 7.94 -11.49 -12.06
N PRO A 81 8.49 -10.59 -12.90
CA PRO A 81 7.78 -10.08 -14.06
C PRO A 81 7.69 -11.14 -15.17
N ILE A 82 6.55 -11.17 -15.86
CA ILE A 82 6.32 -12.09 -16.98
C ILE A 82 6.60 -11.46 -18.36
N ARG A 83 6.66 -10.13 -18.44
CA ARG A 83 6.77 -9.38 -19.71
C ARG A 83 8.20 -8.97 -20.07
N TYR A 84 9.06 -8.86 -19.08
CA TYR A 84 10.45 -8.42 -19.20
C TYR A 84 11.30 -9.21 -18.19
N ALA A 85 12.62 -9.14 -18.35
CA ALA A 85 13.54 -9.85 -17.47
C ALA A 85 13.56 -9.20 -16.08
N PRO A 86 13.78 -9.99 -15.01
CA PRO A 86 14.06 -9.44 -13.69
C PRO A 86 15.25 -8.48 -13.74
N GLY A 87 15.08 -7.28 -13.17
CA GLY A 87 16.13 -6.26 -13.14
C GLY A 87 16.27 -5.45 -14.44
N ASP A 88 15.20 -5.34 -15.23
CA ASP A 88 15.18 -4.51 -16.43
C ASP A 88 15.58 -3.04 -16.11
N ALA A 89 16.55 -2.52 -16.86
CA ALA A 89 17.09 -1.19 -16.60
C ALA A 89 16.10 -0.06 -16.90
N VAL A 90 15.20 -0.25 -17.86
CA VAL A 90 14.15 0.71 -18.23
C VAL A 90 13.08 0.72 -17.14
N GLU A 91 12.67 -0.44 -16.64
CA GLU A 91 11.76 -0.53 -15.48
C GLU A 91 12.36 0.17 -14.27
N ALA A 92 13.61 -0.14 -13.93
CA ALA A 92 14.28 0.46 -12.78
C ALA A 92 14.43 1.99 -12.93
N TRP A 93 14.68 2.47 -14.15
CA TRP A 93 14.70 3.91 -14.44
C TRP A 93 13.33 4.55 -14.28
N LEU A 94 12.27 3.91 -14.81
CA LEU A 94 10.91 4.42 -14.75
C LEU A 94 10.39 4.49 -13.31
N ASN A 95 10.63 3.44 -12.50
CA ASN A 95 10.25 3.42 -11.09
C ASN A 95 10.95 4.53 -10.28
N ARG A 96 12.23 4.81 -10.58
CA ARG A 96 12.94 5.94 -9.97
C ARG A 96 12.39 7.29 -10.40
N LEU A 97 12.17 7.47 -11.71
CA LEU A 97 11.67 8.73 -12.27
C LEU A 97 10.29 9.09 -11.70
N LEU A 98 9.39 8.10 -11.64
CA LEU A 98 8.02 8.28 -11.16
C LEU A 98 7.89 8.10 -9.63
N CYS A 99 9.00 7.82 -8.93
CA CYS A 99 9.01 7.57 -7.49
C CYS A 99 8.05 6.45 -7.04
N LEU A 100 7.82 5.43 -7.88
CA LEU A 100 6.89 4.34 -7.58
C LEU A 100 7.39 3.44 -6.43
N ASP A 101 8.71 3.40 -6.22
CA ASP A 101 9.34 2.65 -5.13
C ASP A 101 9.43 3.45 -3.82
N ALA A 102 8.88 4.67 -3.77
CA ALA A 102 8.86 5.49 -2.56
C ALA A 102 7.83 4.97 -1.54
N THR A 103 7.85 3.67 -1.23
CA THR A 103 6.86 3.02 -0.35
C THR A 103 7.39 2.83 1.07
N GLN A 104 8.67 3.12 1.32
CA GLN A 104 9.29 3.02 2.63
C GLN A 104 9.53 4.42 3.20
N VAL A 105 8.77 4.77 4.24
CA VAL A 105 9.06 5.96 5.03
C VAL A 105 10.37 5.69 5.79
N PRO A 106 11.42 6.50 5.60
CA PRO A 106 12.66 6.32 6.33
C PRO A 106 12.39 6.40 7.84
N PRO A 107 12.98 5.51 8.66
CA PRO A 107 12.80 5.56 10.10
C PRO A 107 13.31 6.89 10.63
N MET A 108 12.50 7.53 11.46
CA MET A 108 12.83 8.79 12.08
C MET A 108 13.97 8.57 13.07
N ARG A 109 15.11 9.25 12.86
CA ARG A 109 16.31 9.10 13.70
C ARG A 109 16.37 10.09 14.86
N LEU A 110 15.23 10.62 15.28
CA LEU A 110 15.13 11.59 16.37
C LEU A 110 14.60 10.89 17.63
N PRO A 111 15.24 11.11 18.81
CA PRO A 111 14.78 10.52 20.06
C PRO A 111 13.41 11.04 20.51
N SER A 112 13.07 12.27 20.10
CA SER A 112 11.74 12.87 20.27
C SER A 112 11.46 13.84 19.12
N LEU A 113 10.19 13.96 18.75
CA LEU A 113 9.73 14.97 17.81
C LEU A 113 9.65 16.33 18.52
N PRO A 114 10.08 17.43 17.86
CA PRO A 114 9.88 18.78 18.39
C PRO A 114 8.38 19.11 18.49
N MET A 115 8.05 20.08 19.33
CA MET A 115 6.66 20.52 19.45
C MET A 115 6.20 21.18 18.13
N PRO A 116 4.92 21.06 17.73
CA PRO A 116 4.44 21.69 16.50
C PRO A 116 4.69 23.20 16.43
N SER A 117 4.74 23.88 17.59
CA SER A 117 5.09 25.30 17.70
C SER A 117 6.54 25.64 17.34
N GLU A 118 7.43 24.65 17.37
CA GLU A 118 8.85 24.77 17.01
C GLU A 118 9.10 24.41 15.52
N CYS A 119 8.05 23.96 14.81
CA CYS A 119 8.15 23.54 13.42
C CYS A 119 7.77 24.69 12.48
N GLY A 120 8.67 25.02 11.56
CA GLY A 120 8.41 25.96 10.47
C GLY A 120 7.98 25.26 9.19
N LEU A 121 7.07 25.89 8.42
CA LEU A 121 6.76 25.48 7.06
C LEU A 121 7.67 26.21 6.08
N PHE A 122 8.15 25.50 5.06
CA PHE A 122 9.02 26.05 4.02
C PHE A 122 8.37 25.89 2.65
N LEU A 123 8.45 26.94 1.83
CA LEU A 123 8.06 26.86 0.42
C LEU A 123 9.18 26.18 -0.36
N VAL A 124 8.83 25.15 -1.13
CA VAL A 124 9.79 24.43 -1.98
C VAL A 124 9.74 24.99 -3.40
N ASN A 125 10.89 25.40 -3.93
CA ASN A 125 11.01 25.78 -5.33
C ASN A 125 10.94 24.53 -6.22
N ARG A 126 9.93 24.47 -7.09
CA ARG A 126 9.68 23.33 -7.98
C ARG A 126 10.78 23.13 -9.01
N ASP A 127 11.32 24.20 -9.59
CA ASP A 127 12.38 24.11 -10.60
C ASP A 127 13.67 23.55 -9.99
N ALA A 128 14.00 23.95 -8.77
CA ALA A 128 15.12 23.39 -8.03
C ALA A 128 14.89 21.93 -7.61
N LEU A 129 13.64 21.57 -7.28
CA LEU A 129 13.24 20.21 -6.91
C LEU A 129 13.34 19.24 -8.09
N PHE A 130 12.92 19.67 -9.29
CA PHE A 130 12.93 18.86 -10.51
C PHE A 130 14.19 19.07 -11.37
N SER A 131 15.27 19.57 -10.78
CA SER A 131 16.56 19.83 -11.46
C SER A 131 17.39 18.58 -11.77
N HIS A 132 16.93 17.37 -11.40
CA HIS A 132 17.68 16.11 -11.47
C HIS A 132 19.02 16.10 -10.71
N HIS A 133 19.23 17.05 -9.80
CA HIS A 133 20.38 17.01 -8.91
C HIS A 133 20.17 15.91 -7.84
N ALA A 134 21.23 15.15 -7.52
CA ALA A 134 21.15 13.99 -6.62
C ALA A 134 20.55 14.32 -5.23
N ALA A 135 20.77 15.54 -4.71
CA ALA A 135 20.16 15.97 -3.46
C ALA A 135 18.65 16.22 -3.60
N SER A 136 18.23 16.80 -4.72
CA SER A 136 16.83 17.07 -5.03
C SER A 136 16.06 15.79 -5.26
N GLU A 137 16.62 14.80 -5.96
CA GLU A 137 16.00 13.48 -6.15
C GLU A 137 15.80 12.74 -4.82
N ARG A 138 16.80 12.74 -3.93
CA ARG A 138 16.66 12.16 -2.59
C ARG A 138 15.58 12.86 -1.76
N PHE A 139 15.49 14.19 -1.87
CA PHE A 139 14.46 14.96 -1.17
C PHE A 139 13.07 14.68 -1.74
N LEU A 140 12.93 14.67 -3.08
CA LEU A 140 11.70 14.31 -3.78
C LEU A 140 11.23 12.90 -3.40
N PHE A 141 12.12 11.91 -3.42
CA PHE A 141 11.81 10.53 -3.04
C PHE A 141 11.30 10.45 -1.59
N LYS A 142 11.95 11.15 -0.65
CA LYS A 142 11.47 11.22 0.74
C LYS A 142 10.10 11.88 0.85
N MET A 143 9.89 12.98 0.14
CA MET A 143 8.60 13.67 0.11
C MET A 143 7.50 12.75 -0.43
N MET A 144 7.75 12.06 -1.54
CA MET A 144 6.83 11.09 -2.13
C MET A 144 6.56 9.90 -1.19
N SER A 145 7.52 9.50 -0.36
CA SER A 145 7.31 8.38 0.57
C SER A 145 6.32 8.64 1.70
N LEU A 146 6.06 9.92 1.98
CA LEU A 146 5.07 10.37 2.95
C LEU A 146 3.65 10.44 2.37
N PHE A 147 3.53 10.49 1.04
CA PHE A 147 2.25 10.41 0.32
C PHE A 147 1.83 8.94 0.14
#